data_AF-A0A972EIT9-F1
#
_entry.id   AF-A0A972EIT9-F1
#
_cell.length_a   1.000
_cell.length_b   1.000
_cell.length_c   1.000
_cell.angle_alpha   90.00
_cell.angle_beta   90.00
_cell.angle_gamma   90.00
#
_symmetry.space_group_name_H-M   'P 1'
#
loop_
_entity.id
_entity.type
_entity.pdbx_description
1 polymer ?
#
loop_
_entity_poly.entity_id
_entity_poly.type
_entity_poly.pdbx_seq_one_letter_code
_entity_poly.pdbx_strand_id
1 'polypeptide(L)'
;MEQYAFRQAPWRKQLKRIMNFLIILSISAGISLLYLYYSAQMTDMKLQIQMLHEDRNELTRTIADYVTREGILTSFSYLEQKALQTGYQPIDYYNEDIYQYLLVEGYYGEKTVASDRTLEKIPLPVSPLRPEYSLSLRQWLRSKLTVLGAVR
;
A
#
# COMPACT_ATOMS: atom_id res chain seq x y z
N MET A 1 -3.04 -80.05 27.57
CA MET A 1 -2.11 -79.07 26.97
C MET A 1 -2.53 -77.71 27.47
N GLU A 2 -1.91 -77.23 28.53
CA GLU A 2 -2.31 -75.99 29.20
C GLU A 2 -1.72 -74.78 28.47
N GLN A 3 -2.57 -73.90 27.96
CA GLN A 3 -2.18 -72.60 27.41
C GLN A 3 -2.57 -71.52 28.41
N TYR A 4 -1.71 -71.28 29.41
CA TYR A 4 -1.79 -70.04 30.18
C TYR A 4 -1.25 -68.90 29.32
N ALA A 5 -2.16 -68.22 28.61
CA ALA A 5 -1.87 -66.96 27.98
C ALA A 5 -1.56 -65.93 29.08
N PHE A 6 -0.27 -65.64 29.26
CA PHE A 6 0.22 -64.62 30.20
C PHE A 6 -0.44 -63.27 29.90
N ARG A 7 -1.48 -62.94 30.68
CA ARG A 7 -2.19 -61.68 30.64
C ARG A 7 -1.26 -60.61 31.22
N GLN A 8 -0.58 -59.87 30.34
CA GLN A 8 0.32 -58.79 30.74
C GLN A 8 -0.39 -57.81 31.67
N ALA A 9 0.24 -57.48 32.80
CA ALA A 9 -0.37 -56.70 33.86
C ALA A 9 -0.79 -55.30 33.38
N PRO A 10 -2.05 -54.87 33.60
CA PRO A 10 -2.64 -53.68 32.99
C PRO A 10 -1.98 -52.36 33.42
N TRP A 11 -1.27 -52.34 34.56
CA TRP A 11 -0.58 -51.16 35.09
C TRP A 11 0.54 -50.64 34.15
N ARG A 12 1.18 -51.53 33.38
CA ARG A 12 2.22 -51.14 32.40
C ARG A 12 1.66 -50.31 31.24
N LYS A 13 0.41 -50.56 30.83
CA LYS A 13 -0.25 -49.80 29.76
C LYS A 13 -0.56 -48.37 30.20
N GLN A 14 -0.96 -48.20 31.46
CA GLN A 14 -1.22 -46.87 32.02
C GLN A 14 0.08 -46.06 32.15
N LEU A 15 1.16 -46.68 32.66
CA LEU A 15 2.47 -46.03 32.76
C LEU A 15 3.02 -45.61 31.39
N LYS A 16 2.90 -46.49 30.37
CA LYS A 16 3.35 -46.18 29.00
C LYS A 16 2.61 -44.97 28.40
N ARG A 17 1.32 -44.80 28.73
CA ARG A 17 0.52 -43.67 28.25
C ARG A 17 0.96 -42.35 28.89
N ILE A 18 1.19 -42.36 30.20
CA ILE A 18 1.70 -41.19 30.93
C ILE A 18 3.08 -40.79 30.42
N MET A 19 3.98 -41.76 30.22
CA MET A 19 5.32 -41.49 29.73
C MET A 19 5.31 -40.93 28.31
N ASN A 20 4.45 -41.46 27.43
CA ASN A 20 4.29 -40.93 26.08
C ASN A 20 3.74 -39.49 26.08
N PHE A 21 2.76 -39.20 26.94
CA PHE A 21 2.22 -37.86 27.09
C PHE A 21 3.28 -36.86 27.58
N LEU A 22 4.10 -37.26 28.55
CA LEU A 22 5.18 -36.42 29.08
C LEU A 22 6.24 -36.09 28.02
N ILE A 23 6.60 -37.08 27.17
CA ILE A 23 7.56 -36.87 26.07
C ILE A 23 7.01 -35.87 25.06
N ILE A 24 5.76 -36.04 24.62
CA ILE A 24 5.12 -35.13 23.66
C ILE A 24 5.05 -33.71 24.22
N LEU A 25 4.68 -33.57 25.49
CA LEU A 25 4.62 -32.28 26.16
C LEU A 25 6.01 -31.61 26.20
N SER A 26 7.05 -32.35 26.59
CA SER A 26 8.42 -31.84 26.65
C SER A 26 8.93 -31.38 25.28
N ILE A 27 8.66 -32.16 24.22
CA ILE A 27 9.02 -31.79 22.85
C ILE A 27 8.29 -30.50 22.43
N SER A 28 6.99 -30.41 22.69
CA SER A 28 6.21 -29.20 22.36
C SER A 28 6.72 -27.95 23.10
N ALA A 29 7.07 -28.08 24.38
CA ALA A 29 7.66 -27.00 25.17
C ALA A 29 9.02 -26.57 24.61
N GLY A 30 9.86 -27.52 24.20
CA GLY A 30 11.14 -27.23 23.53
C GLY A 30 10.95 -26.46 22.22
N ILE A 31 9.98 -26.86 21.39
CA ILE A 31 9.63 -26.17 20.14
C ILE A 31 9.12 -24.75 20.44
N SER A 32 8.26 -24.57 21.45
CA SER A 32 7.78 -23.25 21.85
C SER A 32 8.89 -22.34 22.37
N LEU A 33 9.82 -22.86 23.19
CA LEU A 33 10.98 -22.10 23.66
C LEU A 33 11.87 -21.66 22.51
N LEU A 34 12.13 -22.56 21.56
CA LEU A 34 12.91 -22.26 20.37
C LEU A 34 12.23 -21.16 19.55
N TYR A 35 10.93 -21.30 19.30
CA TYR A 35 10.15 -20.30 18.56
C TYR A 35 10.17 -18.92 19.23
N LEU A 36 10.05 -18.89 20.55
CA LEU A 36 10.14 -17.65 21.33
C LEU A 36 11.54 -17.01 21.23
N TYR A 37 12.60 -17.83 21.28
CA TYR A 37 13.99 -17.37 21.11
C TYR A 37 14.23 -16.76 19.73
N TYR A 38 13.80 -17.45 18.66
CA TYR A 38 13.90 -16.91 17.29
C TYR A 38 13.05 -15.65 17.08
N SER A 39 11.87 -15.57 17.70
CA SER A 39 10.99 -14.39 17.60
C SER A 39 11.62 -13.14 18.21
N ALA A 40 12.44 -13.29 19.27
CA ALA A 40 13.12 -12.15 19.87
C ALA A 40 14.19 -11.57 18.92
N GLN A 41 14.97 -12.44 18.26
CA GLN A 41 16.08 -12.02 17.40
C GLN A 41 15.63 -11.42 16.06
N MET A 42 14.42 -11.74 15.60
CA MET A 42 13.83 -11.14 14.38
C MET A 42 13.43 -9.67 14.57
N THR A 43 13.24 -9.20 15.80
CA THR A 43 12.78 -7.82 16.07
C THR A 43 13.88 -6.79 15.79
N ASP A 44 15.11 -7.08 16.22
CA ASP A 44 16.26 -6.19 15.98
C ASP A 44 16.67 -6.14 14.52
N MET A 45 16.60 -7.28 13.83
CA MET A 45 16.93 -7.37 12.41
C MET A 45 15.88 -6.64 11.54
N LYS A 46 14.62 -6.60 11.96
CA LYS A 46 13.55 -5.87 11.29
C LYS A 46 13.73 -4.35 11.39
N LEU A 47 14.20 -3.83 12.53
CA LEU A 47 14.47 -2.40 12.70
C LEU A 47 15.60 -1.93 11.79
N GLN A 48 16.69 -2.69 11.70
CA GLN A 48 17.82 -2.35 10.81
C GLN A 48 17.41 -2.36 9.33
N ILE A 49 16.58 -3.31 8.91
CA ILE A 49 16.05 -3.37 7.54
C ILE A 49 15.15 -2.17 7.24
N GLN A 50 14.35 -1.72 8.22
CA GLN A 50 13.49 -0.54 8.07
C GLN A 50 14.31 0.74 7.93
N MET A 51 15.32 0.93 8.78
CA MET A 51 16.23 2.08 8.69
C MET A 51 16.92 2.13 7.32
N LEU A 52 17.44 1.00 6.85
CA LEU A 52 18.09 0.93 5.53
C LEU A 52 17.12 1.19 4.36
N HIS A 53 15.84 0.85 4.50
CA HIS A 53 14.82 1.18 3.51
C HIS A 53 14.47 2.67 3.50
N GLU A 54 14.41 3.31 4.68
CA GLU A 54 14.17 4.75 4.81
C GLU A 54 15.30 5.54 4.12
N ASP A 55 16.55 5.21 4.44
CA ASP A 55 17.74 5.84 3.85
C ASP A 55 17.76 5.69 2.31
N ARG A 56 17.41 4.50 1.81
CA ARG A 56 17.32 4.25 0.36
C ARG A 56 16.24 5.11 -0.29
N ASN A 57 15.08 5.24 0.35
CA ASN A 57 13.97 6.05 -0.16
C ASN A 57 14.34 7.53 -0.18
N GLU A 58 14.99 8.04 0.87
CA GLU A 58 15.46 9.43 0.93
C GLU A 58 16.45 9.74 -0.19
N LEU A 59 17.44 8.86 -0.39
CA LEU A 59 18.43 9.04 -1.45
C LEU A 59 17.80 8.97 -2.85
N THR A 60 16.87 8.05 -3.06
CA THR A 60 16.13 7.93 -4.34
C THR A 60 15.32 9.19 -4.64
N ARG A 61 14.63 9.74 -3.63
CA ARG A 61 13.88 10.99 -3.76
C ARG A 61 14.79 12.16 -4.10
N THR A 62 15.94 12.23 -3.44
CA THR A 62 16.94 13.27 -3.67
C THR A 62 17.48 13.21 -5.11
N ILE A 63 17.79 12.02 -5.63
CA ILE A 63 18.21 11.83 -7.03
C ILE A 63 17.11 12.29 -7.99
N ALA A 64 15.85 11.94 -7.73
CA ALA A 64 14.73 12.35 -8.58
C ALA A 64 14.56 13.89 -8.59
N ASP A 65 14.75 14.55 -7.45
CA ASP A 65 14.72 16.01 -7.35
C ASP A 65 15.87 16.65 -8.16
N TYR A 66 17.09 16.13 -8.05
CA TYR A 66 18.23 16.62 -8.84
C TYR A 66 18.01 16.41 -10.35
N VAL A 67 17.60 15.23 -10.77
CA VAL A 67 17.28 14.95 -12.19
C VAL A 67 16.19 15.88 -12.71
N THR A 68 15.18 16.16 -11.90
CA THR A 68 14.11 17.10 -12.27
C THR A 68 14.65 18.51 -12.44
N ARG A 69 15.52 18.98 -11.53
CA ARG A 69 16.14 20.32 -11.60
C ARG A 69 17.04 20.45 -12.82
N GLU A 70 17.88 19.46 -13.09
CA GLU A 70 18.72 19.39 -14.29
C GLU A 70 17.88 19.37 -15.57
N GLY A 71 16.78 18.60 -15.55
CA GLY A 71 15.81 18.54 -16.63
C GLY A 71 15.16 19.90 -16.91
N ILE A 72 14.75 20.64 -15.89
CA ILE A 72 14.19 21.99 -16.06
C ILE A 72 15.22 22.91 -16.72
N LEU A 73 16.47 22.93 -16.24
CA LEU A 73 17.53 23.79 -16.76
C LEU A 73 17.92 23.45 -18.21
N THR A 74 17.89 22.17 -18.58
CA THR A 74 18.34 21.69 -19.90
C THR A 74 17.20 21.56 -20.91
N SER A 75 15.95 21.45 -20.44
CA SER A 75 14.78 21.22 -21.30
C SER A 75 14.59 22.30 -22.34
N PHE A 76 14.80 23.58 -21.98
CA PHE A 76 14.63 24.69 -22.91
C PHE A 76 15.60 24.60 -24.09
N SER A 77 16.90 24.46 -23.83
CA SER A 77 17.92 24.38 -24.88
C SER A 77 17.76 23.12 -25.74
N TYR A 78 17.43 21.98 -25.13
CA TYR A 78 17.19 20.74 -25.87
C TYR A 78 15.93 20.83 -26.75
N LEU A 79 14.84 21.41 -26.23
CA LEU A 79 13.60 21.58 -27.00
C LEU A 79 13.78 22.60 -28.12
N GLU A 80 14.48 23.70 -27.87
CA GLU A 80 14.81 24.71 -28.88
C GLU A 80 15.63 24.08 -30.02
N GLN A 81 16.70 23.35 -29.69
CA GLN A 81 17.52 22.67 -30.68
C GLN A 81 16.70 21.65 -31.49
N LYS A 82 15.85 20.86 -30.82
CA LYS A 82 14.98 19.88 -31.48
C LYS A 82 13.95 20.56 -32.38
N ALA A 83 13.33 21.65 -31.92
CA ALA A 83 12.37 22.41 -32.69
C ALA A 83 13.00 22.92 -34.00
N LEU A 84 14.20 23.50 -33.92
CA LEU A 84 14.95 23.97 -35.09
C LEU A 84 15.30 22.83 -36.06
N GLN A 85 15.74 21.67 -35.55
CA GLN A 85 16.03 20.48 -36.38
C GLN A 85 14.80 19.93 -37.09
N THR A 86 13.62 20.09 -36.49
CA THR A 86 12.35 19.62 -37.05
C THR A 86 11.73 20.65 -38.01
N GLY A 87 12.40 21.79 -38.22
CA GLY A 87 11.97 22.85 -39.13
C GLY A 87 11.01 23.88 -38.51
N TYR A 88 10.82 23.84 -37.18
CA TYR A 88 10.10 24.92 -36.49
C TYR A 88 10.97 26.18 -36.45
N GLN A 89 10.33 27.33 -36.58
CA GLN A 89 10.99 28.63 -36.46
C GLN A 89 10.46 29.40 -35.25
N PRO A 90 11.30 30.17 -34.56
CA PRO A 90 10.85 31.04 -33.48
C PRO A 90 9.90 32.10 -34.04
N ILE A 91 8.82 32.38 -33.31
CA ILE A 91 7.82 33.38 -33.69
C ILE A 91 8.40 34.77 -33.39
N ASP A 92 8.36 35.64 -34.40
CA ASP A 92 8.60 37.08 -34.26
C ASP A 92 7.27 37.82 -33.99
N TYR A 93 7.09 38.29 -32.75
CA TYR A 93 5.87 38.99 -32.35
C TYR A 93 5.68 40.36 -33.03
N TYR A 94 6.71 40.91 -33.68
CA TYR A 94 6.61 42.18 -34.41
C TYR A 94 6.16 42.00 -35.86
N ASN A 95 6.10 40.76 -36.35
CA ASN A 95 5.63 40.43 -37.67
C ASN A 95 4.28 39.71 -37.57
N GLU A 96 3.20 40.42 -37.88
CA GLU A 96 1.84 39.88 -37.77
C GLU A 96 1.50 38.88 -38.90
N ASP A 97 2.31 38.81 -39.96
CA ASP A 97 2.05 37.91 -41.11
C ASP A 97 2.40 36.44 -40.83
N ILE A 98 3.14 36.17 -39.74
CA ILE A 98 3.66 34.83 -39.44
C ILE A 98 2.86 34.07 -38.38
N TYR A 99 1.79 34.65 -37.83
CA TYR A 99 0.89 33.97 -36.90
C TYR A 99 -0.58 34.34 -37.11
N GLN A 100 -1.48 33.40 -36.85
CA GLN A 100 -2.93 33.59 -36.96
C GLN A 100 -3.59 33.20 -35.65
N TYR A 101 -4.48 34.04 -35.14
CA TYR A 101 -5.32 33.70 -33.99
C TYR A 101 -6.42 32.73 -34.40
N LEU A 102 -6.44 31.55 -33.78
CA LEU A 102 -7.53 30.59 -33.89
C LEU A 102 -8.47 30.75 -32.70
N LEU A 103 -9.72 31.12 -32.96
CA LEU A 103 -10.78 31.12 -31.95
C LEU A 103 -11.16 29.66 -31.66
N VAL A 104 -10.91 29.21 -30.43
CA VAL A 104 -11.31 27.87 -29.97
C VAL A 104 -12.68 28.00 -29.30
N GLU A 105 -13.70 27.40 -29.89
CA GLU A 105 -15.06 27.38 -29.31
C GLU A 105 -15.04 26.75 -27.91
N GLY A 106 -15.60 27.44 -26.92
CA GLY A 106 -15.61 27.01 -25.52
C GLY A 106 -14.40 27.43 -24.69
N TYR A 107 -13.39 28.09 -25.29
CA TYR A 107 -12.30 28.69 -24.52
C TYR A 107 -12.69 30.08 -23.99
N TYR A 108 -13.32 30.08 -22.82
CA TYR A 108 -13.45 31.28 -22.01
C TYR A 108 -12.15 31.40 -21.23
N GLY A 109 -11.25 32.30 -21.65
CA GLY A 109 -9.97 32.53 -20.98
C GLY A 109 -10.12 32.68 -19.46
N GLU A 110 -9.02 32.53 -18.72
CA GLU A 110 -9.03 32.59 -17.26
C GLU A 110 -9.72 33.87 -16.77
N LYS A 111 -10.99 33.73 -16.35
CA LYS A 111 -11.72 34.80 -15.71
C LYS A 111 -10.97 35.02 -14.40
N THR A 112 -10.21 36.10 -14.31
CA THR A 112 -9.72 36.60 -13.03
C THR A 112 -10.94 36.67 -12.12
N VAL A 113 -11.02 35.75 -11.17
CA VAL A 113 -12.15 35.63 -10.25
C VAL A 113 -12.08 36.86 -9.38
N ALA A 114 -12.72 37.95 -9.81
CA ALA A 114 -13.10 39.04 -8.95
C ALA A 114 -13.89 38.39 -7.81
N SER A 115 -13.35 38.55 -6.60
CA SER A 115 -13.84 37.98 -5.36
C SER A 115 -15.23 38.53 -5.02
N ASP A 116 -16.25 38.02 -5.70
CA ASP A 116 -17.63 38.12 -5.24
C ASP A 116 -18.32 36.77 -5.47
N ARG A 117 -17.97 35.81 -4.61
CA ARG A 117 -18.68 34.54 -4.50
C ARG A 117 -19.86 34.74 -3.55
N THR A 118 -20.98 35.24 -4.05
CA THR A 118 -22.26 34.65 -3.61
C THR A 118 -22.24 33.20 -4.09
N LEU A 119 -21.81 32.31 -3.18
CA LEU A 119 -21.84 30.87 -3.37
C LEU A 119 -23.30 30.45 -3.59
N GLU A 120 -23.74 30.40 -4.84
CA GLU A 120 -24.92 29.65 -5.20
C GLU A 120 -24.65 28.20 -4.77
N LYS A 121 -25.38 27.74 -3.75
CA LYS A 121 -25.28 26.38 -3.24
C LYS A 121 -25.74 25.44 -4.35
N ILE A 122 -24.81 25.04 -5.21
CA ILE A 122 -25.00 23.92 -6.13
C ILE A 122 -25.27 22.69 -5.24
N PRO A 123 -26.46 22.08 -5.26
CA PRO A 123 -26.69 20.85 -4.53
C PRO A 123 -25.75 19.80 -5.09
N LEU A 124 -24.82 19.32 -4.24
CA LEU A 124 -23.88 18.27 -4.62
C LEU A 124 -24.66 17.08 -5.18
N PRO A 125 -24.30 16.55 -6.37
CA PRO A 125 -24.95 15.36 -6.90
C PRO A 125 -24.77 14.23 -5.88
N VAL A 126 -25.89 13.62 -5.47
CA VAL A 126 -25.89 12.46 -4.59
C VAL A 126 -24.98 11.39 -5.19
N SER A 127 -23.89 11.09 -4.48
CA SER A 127 -22.89 10.14 -4.95
C SER A 127 -23.57 8.79 -5.26
N PRO A 128 -23.35 8.18 -6.44
CA PRO A 128 -23.92 6.87 -6.79
C PRO A 128 -23.27 5.71 -6.02
N LEU A 129 -22.43 6.01 -5.02
CA LEU A 129 -21.79 5.01 -4.17
C LEU A 129 -22.85 4.35 -3.28
N ARG A 130 -22.96 3.02 -3.35
CA ARG A 130 -23.80 2.25 -2.43
C ARG A 130 -23.38 2.57 -0.99
N PRO A 131 -24.33 2.73 -0.05
CA PRO A 131 -24.03 3.16 1.33
C PRO A 131 -23.04 2.24 2.04
N GLU A 132 -22.92 1.00 1.61
CA GLU A 132 -21.94 0.01 2.09
C GLU A 132 -20.48 0.47 1.93
N TYR A 133 -20.16 1.28 0.92
CA TYR A 133 -18.81 1.79 0.68
C TYR A 133 -18.48 3.05 1.50
N SER A 134 -19.48 3.65 2.16
CA SER A 134 -19.28 4.74 3.12
C SER A 134 -19.05 4.26 4.56
N LEU A 135 -19.17 2.94 4.79
CA LEU A 135 -18.97 2.35 6.11
C LEU A 135 -17.48 2.13 6.38
N SER A 136 -17.06 2.42 7.61
CA SER A 136 -15.72 2.03 8.06
C SER A 136 -15.57 0.49 8.06
N LEU A 137 -14.40 -0.01 7.67
CA LEU A 137 -14.11 -1.46 7.60
C LEU A 137 -14.49 -2.21 8.89
N ARG A 138 -14.26 -1.57 10.04
CA ARG A 138 -14.61 -2.09 11.36
C ARG A 138 -16.12 -2.22 11.58
N GLN A 139 -16.92 -1.27 11.09
CA GLN A 139 -18.38 -1.32 11.18
C GLN A 139 -18.96 -2.39 10.26
N TRP A 140 -18.44 -2.49 9.03
CA TRP A 140 -18.83 -3.55 8.09
C TRP A 140 -18.51 -4.95 8.63
N LEU A 141 -17.34 -5.14 9.23
CA LEU A 141 -16.95 -6.44 9.78
C LEU A 141 -17.87 -6.87 10.94
N ARG A 142 -18.24 -5.92 11.82
CA ARG A 142 -19.19 -6.19 12.90
C ARG A 142 -20.58 -6.56 12.35
N SER A 143 -21.10 -5.83 11.36
CA SER A 143 -22.43 -6.10 10.83
C SER A 143 -22.52 -7.49 10.19
N LYS A 144 -21.48 -7.96 9.49
CA LYS A 144 -21.44 -9.33 8.94
C LYS A 144 -21.36 -10.42 10.01
N LEU A 145 -20.63 -10.18 11.10
CA LEU A 145 -20.52 -11.12 12.22
C LEU A 145 -21.82 -11.24 13.02
N THR A 146 -22.54 -10.13 13.26
CA THR A 146 -23.83 -10.16 13.95
C THR A 146 -24.90 -10.88 13.13
N VAL A 147 -24.88 -10.72 11.80
CA VAL A 147 -25.79 -11.43 10.89
C VAL A 147 -25.51 -12.94 10.91
N LEU A 148 -24.25 -13.38 11.05
CA LEU A 148 -23.91 -14.81 11.22
C LEU A 148 -24.37 -15.39 12.56
N GLY A 149 -24.42 -14.57 13.62
CA GLY A 149 -24.89 -14.98 14.95
C GLY A 149 -26.40 -14.98 15.13
N ALA A 150 -27.15 -14.34 14.22
CA ALA A 150 -28.62 -14.26 14.25
C ALA A 150 -29.31 -15.41 13.51
N VAL A 151 -28.54 -16.34 12.93
CA VAL A 151 -29.05 -17.61 12.37
C VAL A 151 -28.73 -18.73 13.35
N ARG A 152 -29.37 -18.71 14.53
CA ARG A 152 -29.58 -19.90 15.37
C ARG A 152 -30.74 -19.69 16.32
#